data_AF-A0A1D9PHL0-F1
#
_entry.id   AF-A0A1D9PHL0-F1
#
_cell.length_a   1.000
_cell.length_b   1.000
_cell.length_c   1.000
_cell.angle_alpha   90.00
_cell.angle_beta   90.00
_cell.angle_gamma   90.00
#
_symmetry.space_group_name_H-M   'P 1'
#
loop_
_entity.id
_entity.type
_entity.pdbx_description
1 polymer ?
#
loop_
_entity_poly.entity_id
_entity_poly.type
_entity_poly.pdbx_seq_one_letter_code
_entity_poly.pdbx_strand_id
1 'polypeptide(L)'
;MKKIIAFIVVIALLVIAFFYVYSRTGDVFPSSNADLIILSEHGKKEIKIKDRQNVKDMLDILNQGKQVKLTKSVSPDYDGTVKYHEDRFDSFSMWLEGGNYMMYKYKNTYYKLTRHDTKLVQSIIKEESQS
;
A
#
# COMPACT_ATOMS: atom_id res chain seq x y z
N MET A 1 -16.93 21.64 -40.08
CA MET A 1 -17.74 20.73 -39.24
C MET A 1 -17.01 19.42 -38.88
N LYS A 2 -16.64 18.54 -39.84
CA LYS A 2 -15.96 17.25 -39.53
C LYS A 2 -14.66 17.37 -38.71
N LYS A 3 -13.81 18.37 -38.97
CA LYS A 3 -12.54 18.60 -38.24
C LYS A 3 -12.72 19.00 -36.78
N ILE A 4 -13.78 19.75 -36.46
CA ILE A 4 -14.10 20.21 -35.10
C ILE A 4 -14.63 19.03 -34.27
N ILE A 5 -15.46 18.18 -34.88
CA ILE A 5 -15.99 16.96 -34.24
C ILE A 5 -14.86 15.99 -33.89
N ALA A 6 -13.90 15.79 -34.79
CA ALA A 6 -12.74 14.93 -34.53
C ALA A 6 -11.89 15.46 -33.36
N PHE A 7 -11.69 16.77 -33.28
CA PHE A 7 -10.92 17.39 -32.21
C PHE A 7 -11.60 17.23 -30.83
N ILE A 8 -12.93 17.40 -30.77
CA ILE A 8 -13.71 17.20 -29.54
C ILE A 8 -13.63 15.74 -29.07
N VAL A 9 -13.69 14.77 -29.99
CA VAL A 9 -13.58 13.34 -29.66
C VAL A 9 -12.21 13.00 -29.09
N VAL A 10 -11.13 13.55 -29.65
CA VAL A 10 -9.77 13.33 -29.16
C VAL A 10 -9.58 13.93 -27.76
N ILE A 11 -10.10 15.15 -27.51
CA ILE A 11 -10.04 15.76 -26.18
C ILE A 11 -10.85 14.95 -25.16
N ALA A 12 -12.06 14.48 -25.52
CA ALA A 12 -12.87 13.65 -24.63
C ALA A 12 -12.14 12.34 -24.27
N LEU A 13 -11.48 11.69 -25.23
CA LEU A 13 -10.65 10.50 -24.97
C LEU A 13 -9.46 10.80 -24.05
N LEU A 14 -8.78 11.93 -24.25
CA LEU A 14 -7.68 12.36 -23.38
C LEU A 14 -8.14 12.64 -21.96
N VAL A 15 -9.30 13.28 -21.79
CA VAL A 15 -9.89 13.55 -20.48
C VAL A 15 -10.29 12.25 -19.78
N ILE A 16 -10.93 11.31 -20.49
CA ILE A 16 -11.28 9.99 -19.95
C ILE A 16 -10.02 9.22 -19.55
N ALA A 17 -8.98 9.22 -20.40
CA ALA A 17 -7.71 8.59 -20.08
C ALA A 17 -7.02 9.26 -18.88
N PHE A 18 -7.06 10.59 -18.79
CA PHE A 18 -6.52 11.35 -17.66
C PHE A 18 -7.25 11.02 -16.36
N PHE A 19 -8.59 11.03 -16.35
CA PHE A 19 -9.37 10.63 -15.17
C PHE A 19 -9.19 9.14 -14.82
N TYR A 20 -9.03 8.27 -15.82
CA TYR A 20 -8.76 6.84 -15.60
C TYR A 20 -7.40 6.61 -14.93
N VAL A 21 -6.37 7.35 -15.34
CA VAL A 21 -5.04 7.31 -14.70
C VAL A 21 -5.08 7.98 -13.33
N TYR A 22 -5.71 9.16 -13.22
CA TYR A 22 -5.76 9.96 -11.99
C TYR A 22 -6.57 9.28 -10.86
N SER A 23 -7.66 8.59 -11.20
CA SER A 23 -8.47 7.84 -10.23
C SER A 23 -7.74 6.61 -9.65
N ARG A 24 -6.66 6.16 -10.27
CA ARG A 24 -5.79 5.09 -9.74
C ARG A 24 -4.60 5.60 -8.92
N THR A 25 -4.34 6.91 -8.90
CA THR A 25 -3.23 7.53 -8.17
C THR A 25 -3.62 8.06 -6.78
N GLY A 26 -4.79 7.71 -6.26
CA GLY A 26 -5.08 7.93 -4.84
C GLY A 26 -4.23 6.97 -4.00
N ASP A 27 -3.54 7.51 -2.99
CA ASP A 27 -2.80 6.68 -2.04
C ASP A 27 -3.72 5.65 -1.39
N VAL A 28 -3.22 4.41 -1.29
CA VAL A 28 -3.97 3.31 -0.66
C VAL A 28 -4.16 3.59 0.83
N PHE A 29 -3.11 4.12 1.46
CA PHE A 29 -3.08 4.56 2.84
C PHE A 29 -2.73 6.05 2.91
N PRO A 30 -3.57 6.92 3.52
CA PRO A 30 -3.23 8.32 3.73
C PRO A 30 -2.11 8.44 4.79
N SER A 31 -0.85 8.45 4.34
CA SER A 31 0.33 8.39 5.20
C SER A 31 0.50 9.60 6.13
N SER A 32 -0.02 10.77 5.74
CA SER A 32 0.11 12.02 6.50
C SER A 32 -0.60 12.03 7.85
N ASN A 33 -1.66 11.21 8.00
CA ASN A 33 -2.57 11.22 9.14
C ASN A 33 -2.50 9.94 9.98
N ALA A 34 -1.56 9.04 9.67
CA ALA A 34 -1.38 7.81 10.38
C ALA A 34 -0.50 8.02 11.62
N ASP A 35 -0.97 7.51 12.75
CA ASP A 35 -0.31 7.68 14.05
C ASP A 35 0.46 6.42 14.47
N LEU A 36 0.05 5.25 14.00
CA LEU A 36 0.61 3.96 14.44
C LEU A 36 0.36 2.87 13.41
N ILE A 37 1.34 1.99 13.22
CA ILE A 37 1.17 0.70 12.53
C ILE A 37 1.41 -0.43 13.53
N ILE A 38 0.44 -1.34 13.64
CA ILE A 38 0.57 -2.57 14.43
C ILE A 38 0.70 -3.72 13.46
N LEU A 39 1.77 -4.50 13.57
CA LEU A 39 1.97 -5.73 12.80
C LEU A 39 1.98 -6.92 13.76
N SER A 40 1.12 -7.88 13.48
CA SER A 40 1.00 -9.12 14.23
C SER A 40 1.50 -10.26 13.36
N GLU A 41 2.67 -10.79 13.71
CA GLU A 41 3.16 -12.04 13.14
C GLU A 41 2.54 -13.21 13.90
N HIS A 42 2.01 -14.21 13.18
CA HIS A 42 1.31 -15.34 13.79
C HIS A 42 2.17 -16.04 14.86
N GLY A 43 1.72 -15.99 16.12
CA GLY A 43 2.42 -16.62 17.25
C GLY A 43 3.60 -15.83 17.83
N LYS A 44 3.83 -14.58 17.40
CA LYS A 44 4.84 -13.70 17.99
C LYS A 44 4.23 -12.45 18.62
N LYS A 45 5.06 -11.70 19.35
CA LYS A 45 4.70 -10.40 19.93
C LYS A 45 4.38 -9.40 18.82
N GLU A 46 3.34 -8.60 19.03
CA GLU A 46 3.00 -7.49 18.13
C GLU A 46 4.16 -6.50 18.01
N ILE A 47 4.46 -6.10 16.78
CA ILE A 47 5.41 -5.03 16.45
C ILE A 47 4.60 -3.74 16.33
N LYS A 48 4.94 -2.72 17.12
CA LYS A 48 4.21 -1.44 17.17
C LYS A 48 5.12 -0.32 16.69
N ILE A 49 4.92 0.10 15.46
CA ILE A 49 5.66 1.18 14.82
C ILE A 49 4.97 2.49 15.22
N LYS A 50 5.57 3.21 16.17
CA LYS A 50 5.04 4.45 16.74
C LYS A 50 5.80 5.69 16.29
N ASP A 51 7.04 5.53 15.83
CA ASP A 51 7.80 6.66 15.31
C ASP A 51 7.11 7.21 14.06
N ARG A 52 6.82 8.51 14.07
CA ARG A 52 6.02 9.16 13.02
C ARG A 52 6.70 9.08 11.66
N GLN A 53 8.03 9.14 11.63
CA GLN A 53 8.79 9.05 10.39
C GLN A 53 8.71 7.62 9.85
N ASN A 54 8.93 6.61 10.70
CA ASN A 54 8.84 5.20 10.30
C ASN A 54 7.42 4.80 9.87
N VAL A 55 6.37 5.30 10.54
CA VAL A 55 4.97 5.11 10.14
C VAL A 55 4.74 5.69 8.74
N LYS A 56 5.09 6.96 8.54
CA LYS A 56 4.90 7.64 7.26
C LYS A 56 5.68 6.93 6.13
N ASP A 57 6.95 6.63 6.36
CA ASP A 57 7.81 6.02 5.36
C ASP A 57 7.32 4.63 4.98
N MET A 58 6.91 3.81 5.96
CA MET A 58 6.34 2.50 5.66
C MET A 58 5.07 2.61 4.81
N LEU A 59 4.16 3.54 5.11
CA LEU A 59 2.94 3.73 4.31
C LEU A 59 3.23 4.28 2.91
N ASP A 60 4.16 5.23 2.79
CA ASP A 60 4.59 5.75 1.49
C ASP A 60 5.19 4.64 0.62
N ILE A 61 6.02 3.77 1.21
CA ILE A 61 6.56 2.61 0.50
C ILE A 61 5.44 1.63 0.10
N LEU A 62 4.46 1.38 0.99
CA LEU A 62 3.31 0.55 0.65
C LEU A 62 2.51 1.13 -0.52
N ASN A 63 2.27 2.44 -0.54
CA ASN A 63 1.56 3.13 -1.61
C ASN A 63 2.25 3.05 -2.98
N GLN A 64 3.56 2.81 -3.02
CA GLN A 64 4.28 2.53 -4.28
C GLN A 64 4.02 1.11 -4.83
N GLY A 65 3.33 0.26 -4.06
CA GLY A 65 2.95 -1.08 -4.46
C GLY A 65 2.09 -1.10 -5.73
N LYS A 66 2.44 -1.96 -6.67
CA LYS A 66 1.68 -2.12 -7.91
C LYS A 66 0.53 -3.09 -7.69
N GLN A 67 -0.67 -2.69 -8.07
CA GLN A 67 -1.84 -3.58 -8.03
C GLN A 67 -1.60 -4.83 -8.90
N VAL A 68 -1.88 -6.00 -8.35
CA VAL A 68 -1.78 -7.29 -9.03
C VAL A 68 -3.07 -8.08 -8.88
N LYS A 69 -3.36 -8.94 -9.87
CA LYS A 69 -4.54 -9.85 -9.83
C LYS A 69 -4.30 -11.13 -9.02
N LEU A 70 -3.06 -11.35 -8.58
CA LEU A 70 -2.67 -12.60 -7.95
C LEU A 70 -3.28 -12.68 -6.55
N THR A 71 -4.04 -13.74 -6.28
CA THR A 71 -4.60 -14.01 -4.96
C THR A 71 -3.68 -14.92 -4.16
N LYS A 72 -3.68 -14.76 -2.84
CA LYS A 72 -2.99 -15.65 -1.92
C LYS A 72 -4.00 -16.60 -1.29
N SER A 73 -3.71 -17.90 -1.36
CA SER A 73 -4.49 -18.97 -0.73
C SER A 73 -3.91 -19.41 0.61
N VAL A 74 -2.72 -18.93 0.96
CA VAL A 74 -2.02 -19.21 2.23
C VAL A 74 -2.22 -18.08 3.22
N SER A 75 -2.15 -18.40 4.51
CA SER A 75 -2.19 -17.42 5.59
C SER A 75 -1.10 -16.34 5.42
N PRO A 76 -1.37 -15.09 5.83
CA PRO A 76 -0.38 -14.02 5.79
C PRO A 76 0.75 -14.26 6.80
N ASP A 77 1.92 -13.71 6.48
CA ASP A 77 3.06 -13.66 7.39
C ASP A 77 2.82 -12.58 8.48
N TYR A 78 2.15 -11.48 8.10
CA TYR A 78 1.75 -10.43 9.04
C TYR A 78 0.32 -9.98 8.79
N ASP A 79 -0.43 -9.81 9.87
CA ASP A 79 -1.65 -9.01 9.86
C ASP A 79 -1.34 -7.61 10.41
N GLY A 80 -1.60 -6.60 9.59
CA GLY A 80 -1.32 -5.21 9.85
C GLY A 80 -2.58 -4.41 10.15
N THR A 81 -2.47 -3.44 11.06
CA THR A 81 -3.49 -2.42 11.31
C THR A 81 -2.84 -1.06 11.37
N VAL A 82 -3.30 -0.15 10.51
CA VAL A 82 -2.96 1.27 10.55
C VAL A 82 -4.00 1.99 11.40
N LYS A 83 -3.56 2.70 12.43
CA LYS A 83 -4.40 3.59 13.23
C LYS A 83 -4.14 5.03 12.80
N TYR A 84 -5.21 5.78 12.56
CA TYR A 84 -5.15 7.21 12.28
C TYR A 84 -5.50 8.01 13.54
N HIS A 85 -5.25 9.32 13.48
CA HIS A 85 -5.55 10.24 14.58
C HIS A 85 -7.04 10.28 14.96
N GLU A 86 -7.90 10.13 13.95
CA GLU A 86 -9.32 9.89 14.13
C GLU A 86 -9.54 8.39 14.35
N ASP A 87 -10.59 7.96 15.05
CA ASP A 87 -10.92 6.54 15.38
C ASP A 87 -11.15 5.61 14.15
N ARG A 88 -10.63 5.98 12.99
CA ARG A 88 -10.46 5.18 11.80
C ARG A 88 -9.27 4.21 11.97
N PHE A 89 -9.51 2.98 11.54
CA PHE A 89 -8.51 1.92 11.47
C PHE A 89 -8.58 1.26 10.10
N ASP A 90 -7.44 1.00 9.48
CA ASP A 90 -7.34 0.26 8.23
C ASP A 90 -6.53 -1.03 8.45
N SER A 91 -7.18 -2.17 8.28
CA SER A 91 -6.52 -3.48 8.36
C SER A 91 -6.03 -3.93 6.98
N PHE A 92 -4.87 -4.58 6.97
CA PHE A 92 -4.25 -5.14 5.78
C PHE A 92 -3.48 -6.41 6.15
N SER A 93 -3.23 -7.27 5.18
CA SER A 93 -2.44 -8.50 5.40
C SER A 93 -1.24 -8.51 4.48
N MET A 94 -0.13 -9.08 4.92
CA MET A 94 1.15 -9.06 4.19
C MET A 94 1.74 -10.47 4.05
N TRP A 95 2.37 -10.71 2.91
CA TRP A 95 3.09 -11.95 2.61
C TRP A 95 4.49 -11.62 2.11
N LEU A 96 5.47 -12.38 2.58
CA LEU A 96 6.84 -12.37 2.10
C LEU A 96 7.05 -13.50 1.09
N GLU A 97 7.12 -13.18 -0.19
CA GLU A 97 7.38 -14.13 -1.26
C GLU A 97 8.88 -14.44 -1.37
N GLY A 98 9.27 -15.64 -0.92
CA GLY A 98 10.61 -16.20 -1.15
C GLY A 98 11.76 -15.28 -0.71
N GLY A 99 11.52 -14.44 0.32
CA GLY A 99 12.46 -13.46 0.86
C GLY A 99 12.81 -12.28 -0.06
N ASN A 100 12.20 -12.16 -1.24
CA ASN A 100 12.60 -11.16 -2.23
C ASN A 100 11.53 -10.11 -2.53
N TYR A 101 10.25 -10.45 -2.38
CA TYR A 101 9.16 -9.52 -2.65
C TYR A 101 8.13 -9.59 -1.54
N MET A 102 7.56 -8.45 -1.22
CA MET A 102 6.44 -8.36 -0.32
C MET A 102 5.18 -8.07 -1.11
N MET A 103 4.13 -8.82 -0.80
CA MET A 103 2.78 -8.52 -1.24
C MET A 103 1.96 -8.10 -0.04
N TYR A 104 1.04 -7.18 -0.25
CA TYR A 104 0.04 -6.86 0.76
C TYR A 104 -1.35 -6.80 0.13
N LYS A 105 -2.36 -7.06 0.95
CA LYS A 105 -3.76 -7.00 0.59
C LYS A 105 -4.42 -5.94 1.45
N TYR A 106 -5.05 -4.98 0.80
CA TYR A 106 -5.92 -4.01 1.45
C TYR A 106 -7.31 -4.12 0.84
N LYS A 107 -8.32 -4.28 1.70
CA LYS A 107 -9.69 -4.61 1.28
C LYS A 107 -9.69 -5.86 0.38
N ASN A 108 -10.06 -5.73 -0.89
CA ASN A 108 -10.08 -6.83 -1.87
C ASN A 108 -8.99 -6.72 -2.94
N THR A 109 -8.00 -5.86 -2.74
CA THR A 109 -6.97 -5.57 -3.73
C THR A 109 -5.61 -6.01 -3.23
N TYR A 110 -4.88 -6.73 -4.08
CA TYR A 110 -3.49 -7.12 -3.83
C TYR A 110 -2.54 -6.15 -4.50
N TYR A 111 -1.45 -5.86 -3.80
CA TYR A 111 -0.38 -5.00 -4.25
C TYR A 111 0.94 -5.72 -4.05
N LYS A 112 1.86 -5.52 -4.98
CA LYS A 112 3.21 -6.10 -4.95
C LYS A 112 4.24 -4.98 -4.90
N LEU A 113 5.12 -5.05 -3.90
CA LEU A 113 6.25 -4.15 -3.75
C LEU A 113 7.41 -4.59 -4.65
N THR A 114 8.28 -3.66 -5.00
CA THR A 114 9.55 -4.01 -5.64
C THR A 114 10.49 -4.65 -4.60
N ARG A 115 11.59 -5.24 -5.08
CA ARG A 115 12.62 -5.81 -4.19
C ARG A 115 13.29 -4.75 -3.31
N HIS A 116 13.44 -3.54 -3.81
CA HIS A 116 14.02 -2.43 -3.05
C HIS A 116 13.09 -2.02 -1.90
N ASP A 117 11.83 -1.75 -2.22
CA ASP A 117 10.78 -1.37 -1.29
C ASP A 117 10.56 -2.44 -0.21
N THR A 118 10.58 -3.71 -0.61
CA THR A 118 10.50 -4.85 0.33
C THR A 118 11.61 -4.81 1.38
N LYS A 119 12.84 -4.48 0.98
CA LYS A 119 13.96 -4.36 1.92
C LYS A 119 13.80 -3.19 2.87
N LEU A 120 13.29 -2.06 2.39
CA LEU A 120 13.03 -0.89 3.23
C LEU A 120 11.99 -1.22 4.30
N VAL A 121 10.86 -1.83 3.90
CA VAL A 121 9.83 -2.27 4.86
C VAL A 121 10.39 -3.27 5.86
N GLN A 122 11.15 -4.28 5.41
CA GLN A 122 11.79 -5.24 6.31
C GLN A 122 12.78 -4.59 7.29
N SER A 123 13.49 -3.55 6.87
CA SER A 123 14.40 -2.80 7.74
C SER A 123 13.64 -2.13 8.88
N ILE A 124 12.55 -1.42 8.56
CA ILE A 124 11.69 -0.77 9.54
C ILE A 124 11.11 -1.80 10.51
N ILE A 125 10.57 -2.91 10.01
CA ILE A 125 10.03 -4.00 10.85
C ILE A 125 11.10 -4.54 11.80
N LYS A 126 12.31 -4.76 11.29
CA LYS A 126 13.42 -5.28 12.10
C LYS A 126 13.83 -4.31 13.20
N GLU A 127 13.99 -3.03 12.86
CA GLU A 127 14.34 -1.97 13.81
C GLU A 127 13.33 -1.87 14.96
N GLU A 128 12.04 -1.81 14.61
CA GLU A 128 10.93 -1.68 15.58
C GLU A 128 10.67 -2.97 16.37
N SER A 129 11.04 -4.13 15.83
CA SER A 129 10.94 -5.41 16.56
C SER A 129 11.99 -5.58 17.67
N GLN A 130 13.08 -4.81 17.58
CA GLN A 130 14.20 -4.85 18.54
C GLN A 130 14.10 -3.76 19.62
N SER A 131 13.17 -2.81 19.47
CA SER A 131 12.88 -1.74 20.44
C SER A 131 11.87 -2.16 21.51
#